data_AF-A0A1V5XR40-F1
#
_entry.id   AF-A0A1V5XR40-F1
#
_cell.length_a   1.000
_cell.length_b   1.000
_cell.length_c   1.000
_cell.angle_alpha   90.00
_cell.angle_beta   90.00
_cell.angle_gamma   90.00
#
_symmetry.space_group_name_H-M   'P 1'
#
loop_
_entity.id
_entity.type
_entity.pdbx_description
1 polymer ?
#
loop_
_entity_poly.entity_id
_entity_poly.type
_entity_poly.pdbx_seq_one_letter_code
_entity_poly.pdbx_strand_id
1 'polypeptide(L)'
;MQVPRVFFLFRSLLVVAAVLMGWATPAFAFGSFNLKQTAVEEADGRWKFNVDVDYGSKPHLGHVPFDFVFVQKVYYEYSITDTDKAPVQRRKPMHNQEPQREQMDIAFSDARGETWQRTKFSFAVRRDRGFSAGEYTLTVKRSSDGAVLGRPMNITLNGQNELVDRRSIVFTGDVKKKPETKPAEPDKESEEPTREASQQATDTVPEDVEPEDTESAPGPAPVEKKAKPAGCGCSVPGRDRTQGALAMLGIMLLGWTVFWRRRGCC
;
A
#
# COMPACT_ATOMS: atom_id res chain seq x y z
N MET A 1 -26.42 25.36 -52.68
CA MET A 1 -26.78 24.15 -51.89
C MET A 1 -26.20 24.27 -50.49
N GLN A 2 -27.03 24.46 -49.46
CA GLN A 2 -26.56 24.45 -48.07
C GLN A 2 -26.35 23.01 -47.59
N VAL A 3 -25.11 22.67 -47.21
CA VAL A 3 -24.79 21.39 -46.58
C VAL A 3 -25.22 21.49 -45.10
N PRO A 4 -26.09 20.61 -44.59
CA PRO A 4 -26.63 20.75 -43.25
C PRO A 4 -25.53 20.67 -42.19
N ARG A 5 -25.46 21.65 -41.29
CA ARG A 5 -24.46 21.75 -40.20
C ARG A 5 -24.38 20.48 -39.35
N VAL A 6 -25.49 19.75 -39.23
CA VAL A 6 -25.61 18.44 -38.56
C VAL A 6 -24.59 17.41 -39.09
N PHE A 7 -24.33 17.38 -40.41
CA PHE A 7 -23.40 16.43 -41.01
C PHE A 7 -21.93 16.69 -40.65
N PHE A 8 -21.57 17.94 -40.30
CA PHE A 8 -20.23 18.27 -39.83
C PHE A 8 -20.03 17.84 -38.37
N LEU A 9 -21.01 18.12 -37.49
CA LEU A 9 -20.97 17.72 -36.09
C LEU A 9 -20.92 16.20 -35.92
N PHE A 10 -21.68 15.45 -36.72
CA PHE A 10 -21.67 13.98 -36.69
C PHE A 10 -20.32 13.40 -37.12
N ARG A 11 -19.66 14.02 -38.11
CA ARG A 11 -18.31 13.61 -38.57
C ARG A 11 -17.22 13.95 -37.56
N SER A 12 -17.27 15.12 -36.91
CA SER A 12 -16.31 15.43 -35.83
C SER A 12 -16.47 14.49 -34.63
N LEU A 13 -17.70 14.12 -34.28
CA LEU A 13 -17.98 13.17 -33.19
C LEU A 13 -17.37 11.79 -33.49
N LEU A 14 -17.54 11.28 -34.72
CA LEU A 14 -16.96 10.01 -35.16
C LEU A 14 -15.43 10.01 -35.15
N VAL A 15 -14.79 11.11 -35.58
CA VAL A 15 -13.31 11.22 -35.54
C VAL A 15 -12.80 11.24 -34.10
N VAL A 16 -13.45 11.98 -33.19
CA VAL A 16 -13.09 11.99 -31.76
C VAL A 16 -13.26 10.60 -31.13
N ALA A 17 -14.37 9.91 -31.42
CA ALA A 17 -14.60 8.54 -30.94
C ALA A 17 -13.52 7.56 -31.44
N ALA A 18 -13.13 7.64 -32.71
CA ALA A 18 -12.08 6.79 -33.29
C ALA A 18 -10.70 7.05 -32.65
N VAL A 19 -10.35 8.32 -32.38
CA VAL A 19 -9.10 8.68 -31.69
C VAL A 19 -9.09 8.15 -30.25
N LEU A 20 -10.20 8.25 -29.53
CA LEU A 20 -10.32 7.73 -28.15
C LEU A 20 -10.24 6.20 -28.11
N MET A 21 -10.83 5.48 -29.08
CA MET A 21 -10.72 4.02 -29.17
C MET A 21 -9.30 3.55 -29.52
N GLY A 22 -8.57 4.30 -30.35
CA GLY A 22 -7.18 3.98 -30.72
C GLY A 22 -6.17 4.10 -29.57
N TRP A 23 -6.55 4.68 -28.43
CA TRP A 23 -5.70 4.85 -27.24
C TRP A 23 -5.99 3.82 -26.14
N ALA A 24 -6.90 2.88 -26.37
CA ALA A 24 -7.15 1.76 -25.46
C ALA A 24 -5.96 0.78 -25.50
N THR A 25 -4.99 0.98 -24.60
CA THR A 25 -3.88 0.03 -24.43
C THR A 25 -4.42 -1.31 -23.91
N PRO A 26 -4.17 -2.43 -24.60
CA PRO A 26 -4.59 -3.74 -24.10
C PRO A 26 -3.80 -4.07 -22.84
N ALA A 27 -4.51 -4.18 -21.71
CA ALA A 27 -3.97 -4.75 -20.48
C ALA A 27 -3.79 -6.27 -20.66
N PHE A 28 -2.66 -6.65 -21.27
CA PHE A 28 -2.25 -8.04 -21.39
C PHE A 28 -1.93 -8.62 -20.00
N ALA A 29 -2.94 -9.21 -19.37
CA ALA A 29 -2.73 -10.09 -18.22
C ALA A 29 -1.98 -11.34 -18.70
N PHE A 30 -0.78 -11.56 -18.16
CA PHE A 30 -0.04 -12.80 -18.40
C PHE A 30 -0.61 -13.89 -17.49
N GLY A 31 -0.79 -15.10 -18.01
CA GLY A 31 -1.32 -16.24 -17.24
C GLY A 31 -2.70 -16.01 -16.60
N SER A 32 -3.06 -16.86 -15.64
CA SER A 32 -4.22 -16.67 -14.78
C SER A 32 -3.93 -17.12 -13.34
N PHE A 33 -4.63 -16.52 -12.39
CA PHE A 33 -4.50 -16.83 -10.97
C PHE A 33 -5.89 -16.97 -10.37
N ASN A 34 -6.21 -18.16 -9.85
CA ASN A 34 -7.54 -18.46 -9.34
C ASN A 34 -7.44 -18.87 -7.87
N LEU A 35 -8.05 -18.07 -7.00
CA LEU A 35 -8.31 -18.44 -5.60
C LEU A 35 -9.49 -19.40 -5.53
N LYS A 36 -9.35 -20.48 -4.76
CA LYS A 36 -10.48 -21.38 -4.45
C LYS A 36 -11.47 -20.73 -3.48
N GLN A 37 -10.98 -19.83 -2.63
CA GLN A 37 -11.75 -19.10 -1.62
C GLN A 37 -11.21 -17.67 -1.56
N THR A 38 -12.11 -16.68 -1.62
CA THR A 38 -11.79 -15.25 -1.49
C THR A 38 -11.89 -14.78 -0.04
N ALA A 39 -12.78 -15.37 0.75
CA ALA A 39 -12.84 -15.21 2.20
C ALA A 39 -12.19 -16.42 2.87
N VAL A 40 -11.26 -16.17 3.80
CA VAL A 40 -10.51 -17.21 4.52
C VAL A 40 -10.57 -16.94 6.02
N GLU A 41 -10.89 -17.96 6.81
CA GLU A 41 -10.89 -17.90 8.27
C GLU A 41 -9.46 -18.03 8.85
N GLU A 42 -9.22 -17.33 9.95
CA GLU A 42 -7.98 -17.41 10.71
C GLU A 42 -7.87 -18.73 11.48
N ALA A 43 -6.77 -19.47 11.28
CA ALA A 43 -6.42 -20.66 12.05
C ALA A 43 -4.99 -20.50 12.59
N ASP A 44 -4.83 -20.53 13.92
CA ASP A 44 -3.55 -20.37 14.63
C ASP A 44 -2.77 -19.10 14.21
N GLY A 45 -3.45 -17.96 14.06
CA GLY A 45 -2.82 -16.70 13.61
C GLY A 45 -2.44 -16.66 12.13
N ARG A 46 -3.02 -17.55 11.31
CA ARG A 46 -2.65 -17.76 9.90
C ARG A 46 -3.87 -17.94 8.99
N TRP A 47 -3.81 -17.36 7.80
CA TRP A 47 -4.81 -17.52 6.73
C TRP A 47 -4.23 -18.38 5.62
N LYS A 48 -4.81 -19.57 5.41
CA LYS A 48 -4.34 -20.55 4.42
C LYS A 48 -5.06 -20.38 3.08
N PHE A 49 -4.30 -19.98 2.07
CA PHE A 49 -4.77 -19.85 0.69
C PHE A 49 -4.47 -21.09 -0.12
N ASN A 50 -5.45 -21.52 -0.92
CA ASN A 50 -5.28 -22.54 -1.93
C ASN A 50 -5.56 -21.92 -3.30
N VAL A 51 -4.56 -21.91 -4.17
CA VAL A 51 -4.61 -21.24 -5.47
C VAL A 51 -4.23 -22.20 -6.59
N ASP A 52 -4.92 -22.07 -7.72
CA ASP A 52 -4.55 -22.73 -8.97
C ASP A 52 -3.95 -21.66 -9.89
N VAL A 53 -2.66 -21.83 -10.21
CA VAL A 53 -1.81 -20.84 -10.89
C VAL A 53 -1.50 -21.34 -12.30
N ASP A 54 -1.85 -20.54 -13.30
CA ASP A 54 -1.57 -20.79 -14.72
C ASP A 54 -0.54 -19.76 -15.18
N TYR A 55 0.67 -20.23 -15.55
CA TYR A 55 1.71 -19.36 -16.09
C TYR A 55 1.33 -18.80 -17.47
N GLY A 56 0.38 -19.39 -18.20
CA GLY A 56 -0.03 -18.99 -19.56
C GLY A 56 0.84 -19.56 -20.68
N SER A 57 2.02 -20.07 -20.35
CA SER A 57 2.90 -20.83 -21.24
C SER A 57 3.75 -21.81 -20.42
N LYS A 58 4.62 -22.61 -21.06
CA LYS A 58 5.60 -23.44 -20.36
C LYS A 58 6.68 -22.53 -19.73
N PRO A 59 6.88 -22.52 -18.41
CA PRO A 59 7.92 -21.70 -17.79
C PRO A 59 9.32 -22.22 -18.14
N HIS A 60 10.27 -21.29 -18.20
CA HIS A 60 11.68 -21.56 -18.53
C HIS A 60 12.49 -22.09 -17.34
N LEU A 61 12.01 -21.87 -16.12
CA LEU A 61 12.54 -22.40 -14.87
C LEU A 61 11.48 -23.31 -14.23
N GLY A 62 11.92 -24.35 -13.52
CA GLY A 62 11.04 -25.20 -12.72
C GLY A 62 10.48 -24.51 -11.47
N HIS A 63 11.15 -23.46 -11.03
CA HIS A 63 10.83 -22.63 -9.88
C HIS A 63 10.81 -21.17 -10.32
N VAL A 64 9.72 -20.44 -10.03
CA VAL A 64 9.56 -19.05 -10.44
C VAL A 64 9.13 -18.21 -9.23
N PRO A 65 9.89 -17.17 -8.86
CA PRO A 65 9.53 -16.25 -7.78
C PRO A 65 8.43 -15.28 -8.21
N PHE A 66 7.43 -15.13 -7.33
CA PHE A 66 6.34 -14.18 -7.44
C PHE A 66 6.24 -13.30 -6.18
N ASP A 67 5.98 -12.02 -6.40
CA ASP A 67 5.62 -11.06 -5.37
C ASP A 67 4.09 -11.02 -5.24
N PHE A 68 3.59 -11.44 -4.08
CA PHE A 68 2.19 -11.29 -3.70
C PHE A 68 2.04 -9.92 -3.03
N VAL A 69 1.44 -8.98 -3.74
CA VAL A 69 1.27 -7.60 -3.29
C VAL A 69 -0.13 -7.41 -2.73
N PHE A 70 -0.23 -7.19 -1.42
CA PHE A 70 -1.46 -6.98 -0.67
C PHE A 70 -1.63 -5.50 -0.32
N VAL A 71 -2.77 -4.91 -0.68
CA VAL A 71 -3.12 -3.53 -0.29
C VAL A 71 -4.38 -3.57 0.55
N GLN A 72 -4.30 -3.19 1.82
CA GLN A 72 -5.46 -3.16 2.72
C GLN A 72 -6.45 -2.07 2.30
N LYS A 73 -7.71 -2.44 2.10
CA LYS A 73 -8.84 -1.55 1.78
C LYS A 73 -9.76 -1.31 2.97
N VAL A 74 -9.96 -2.33 3.81
CA VAL A 74 -10.81 -2.22 5.00
C VAL A 74 -10.08 -2.95 6.14
N TYR A 75 -9.94 -2.27 7.27
CA TYR A 75 -9.52 -2.87 8.53
C TYR A 75 -10.76 -3.30 9.32
N TYR A 76 -10.75 -4.50 9.90
CA TYR A 76 -11.80 -4.95 10.80
C TYR A 76 -11.41 -4.59 12.23
N GLU A 77 -11.91 -3.46 12.71
CA GLU A 77 -11.66 -3.02 14.08
C GLU A 77 -12.53 -3.83 15.05
N TYR A 78 -11.92 -4.41 16.08
CA TYR A 78 -12.63 -5.03 17.19
C TYR A 78 -12.55 -4.07 18.38
N SER A 79 -13.66 -3.40 18.71
CA SER A 79 -13.64 -2.32 19.70
C SER A 79 -14.82 -2.35 20.65
N ILE A 80 -14.60 -1.91 21.89
CA ILE A 80 -15.65 -1.62 22.86
C ILE A 80 -15.83 -0.09 22.99
N THR A 81 -17.07 0.37 23.09
CA THR A 81 -17.43 1.78 23.30
C THR A 81 -18.41 1.89 24.46
N ASP A 82 -18.60 3.09 25.04
CA ASP A 82 -19.48 3.28 26.22
C ASP A 82 -20.94 2.85 25.99
N THR A 83 -21.37 2.79 24.73
CA THR A 83 -22.72 2.34 24.34
C THR A 83 -22.80 0.80 24.20
N ASP A 84 -21.68 0.13 23.94
CA ASP A 84 -21.64 -1.30 23.61
C ASP A 84 -21.33 -2.15 24.85
N LYS A 85 -22.24 -3.07 25.20
CA LYS A 85 -22.06 -3.99 26.34
C LYS A 85 -20.99 -5.07 26.11
N ALA A 86 -20.60 -5.29 24.87
CA ALA A 86 -19.61 -6.27 24.43
C ALA A 86 -18.83 -5.71 23.24
N PRO A 87 -17.60 -6.18 22.95
CA PRO A 87 -16.85 -5.70 21.79
C PRO A 87 -17.56 -5.97 20.47
N VAL A 88 -17.60 -4.97 19.61
CA VAL A 88 -18.25 -5.02 18.28
C VAL A 88 -17.20 -4.91 17.19
N GLN A 89 -17.32 -5.75 16.16
CA GLN A 89 -16.52 -5.67 14.94
C GLN A 89 -17.06 -4.57 14.02
N ARG A 90 -16.24 -3.57 13.71
CA ARG A 90 -16.57 -2.41 12.87
C ARG A 90 -15.66 -2.36 11.64
N ARG A 91 -16.24 -2.15 10.45
CA ARG A 91 -15.49 -2.00 9.19
C ARG A 91 -14.96 -0.58 9.06
N LYS A 92 -13.64 -0.40 9.11
CA LYS A 92 -12.97 0.89 8.93
C LYS A 92 -12.32 0.94 7.54
N PRO A 93 -12.81 1.76 6.59
CA PRO A 93 -12.15 1.91 5.29
C PRO A 93 -10.78 2.55 5.47
N MET A 94 -9.80 2.05 4.74
CA MET A 94 -8.41 2.51 4.76
C MET A 94 -8.04 3.08 3.39
N HIS A 95 -7.29 4.17 3.39
CA HIS A 95 -6.81 4.85 2.19
C HIS A 95 -5.29 4.99 2.26
N ASN A 96 -4.63 5.03 1.10
CA ASN A 96 -3.17 5.24 0.96
C ASN A 96 -2.32 4.30 1.82
N GLN A 97 -2.76 3.04 1.99
CA GLN A 97 -2.00 2.03 2.73
C GLN A 97 -0.78 1.56 1.92
N GLU A 98 0.32 1.32 2.63
CA GLU A 98 1.52 0.76 2.01
C GLU A 98 1.26 -0.68 1.54
N PRO A 99 1.66 -1.06 0.30
CA PRO A 99 1.49 -2.43 -0.17
C PRO A 99 2.42 -3.40 0.56
N GLN A 100 1.86 -4.29 1.38
CA GLN A 100 2.60 -5.41 1.98
C GLN A 100 2.98 -6.41 0.88
N ARG A 101 4.25 -6.85 0.85
CA ARG A 101 4.76 -7.76 -0.19
C ARG A 101 5.27 -9.04 0.43
N GLU A 102 4.75 -10.15 -0.04
CA GLU A 102 5.23 -11.48 0.29
C GLU A 102 5.83 -12.11 -0.95
N GLN A 103 7.15 -12.31 -0.97
CA GLN A 103 7.81 -13.02 -2.06
C GLN A 103 7.72 -14.53 -1.80
N MET A 104 7.24 -15.28 -2.78
CA MET A 104 7.14 -16.74 -2.70
C MET A 104 7.61 -17.38 -4.00
N ASP A 105 8.34 -18.47 -3.89
CA ASP A 105 8.75 -19.29 -5.03
C ASP A 105 7.68 -20.35 -5.32
N ILE A 106 7.24 -20.43 -6.58
CA ILE A 106 6.20 -21.36 -7.02
C ILE A 106 6.83 -22.43 -7.91
N ALA A 107 6.70 -23.68 -7.48
CA ALA A 107 7.15 -24.84 -8.26
C ALA A 107 6.16 -25.16 -9.40
N PHE A 108 6.69 -25.16 -10.62
CA PHE A 108 6.05 -25.63 -11.84
C PHE A 108 6.68 -26.93 -12.38
N SER A 109 7.78 -27.41 -11.80
CA SER A 109 8.43 -28.69 -12.13
C SER A 109 8.19 -29.80 -11.10
N ASP A 110 8.17 -31.04 -11.57
CA ASP A 110 8.37 -32.23 -10.73
C ASP A 110 9.85 -32.43 -10.36
N ALA A 111 10.11 -33.36 -9.42
CA ALA A 111 11.43 -33.95 -9.18
C ALA A 111 12.06 -34.60 -10.43
N ARG A 112 11.26 -34.89 -11.46
CA ARG A 112 11.71 -35.39 -12.78
C ARG A 112 12.16 -34.29 -13.75
N GLY A 113 12.00 -33.01 -13.38
CA GLY A 113 12.30 -31.87 -14.26
C GLY A 113 11.25 -31.57 -15.33
N GLU A 114 10.14 -32.31 -15.38
CA GLU A 114 9.00 -31.98 -16.25
C GLU A 114 8.32 -30.71 -15.74
N THR A 115 8.33 -29.64 -16.55
CA THR A 115 7.64 -28.37 -16.23
C THR A 115 6.24 -28.30 -16.84
N TRP A 116 5.27 -27.92 -16.03
CA TRP A 116 3.89 -27.69 -16.44
C TRP A 116 3.56 -26.19 -16.51
N GLN A 117 2.59 -25.86 -17.35
CA GLN A 117 2.04 -24.50 -17.42
C GLN A 117 1.17 -24.16 -16.19
N ARG A 118 0.52 -25.17 -15.59
CA ARG A 118 -0.40 -25.02 -14.45
C ARG A 118 0.09 -25.77 -13.25
N THR A 119 0.02 -25.15 -12.09
CA THR A 119 0.39 -25.74 -10.79
C THR A 119 -0.65 -25.40 -9.72
N LYS A 120 -0.74 -26.24 -8.69
CA LYS A 120 -1.57 -26.00 -7.51
C LYS A 120 -0.65 -25.59 -6.38
N PHE A 121 -0.83 -24.39 -5.86
CA PHE A 121 0.01 -23.83 -4.83
C PHE A 121 -0.82 -23.48 -3.59
N SER A 122 -0.22 -23.65 -2.42
CA SER A 122 -0.85 -23.31 -1.15
C SER A 122 0.12 -22.54 -0.28
N PHE A 123 -0.31 -21.40 0.25
CA PHE A 123 0.51 -20.57 1.12
C PHE A 123 -0.29 -20.11 2.33
N ALA A 124 0.42 -19.73 3.40
CA ALA A 124 -0.18 -19.18 4.60
C ALA A 124 0.35 -17.77 4.83
N VAL A 125 -0.55 -16.79 4.84
CA VAL A 125 -0.26 -15.44 5.34
C VAL A 125 -0.41 -15.46 6.86
N ARG A 126 0.43 -14.72 7.58
CA ARG A 126 0.54 -14.83 9.05
C ARG A 126 0.42 -13.45 9.71
N ARG A 127 -0.23 -13.40 10.87
CA ARG A 127 -0.39 -12.18 11.67
C ARG A 127 0.94 -11.57 12.13
N ASP A 128 1.95 -12.40 12.39
CA ASP A 128 3.30 -11.94 12.78
C ASP A 128 4.09 -11.24 11.66
N ARG A 129 3.63 -11.31 10.40
CA ARG A 129 4.15 -10.49 9.28
C ARG A 129 3.39 -9.16 9.11
N GLY A 130 2.62 -8.74 10.12
CA GLY A 130 1.86 -7.48 10.12
C GLY A 130 0.53 -7.53 9.38
N PHE A 131 -0.01 -8.73 9.09
CA PHE A 131 -1.33 -8.88 8.51
C PHE A 131 -2.42 -8.84 9.60
N SER A 132 -3.57 -8.25 9.28
CA SER A 132 -4.71 -8.12 10.18
C SER A 132 -6.00 -8.56 9.49
N ALA A 133 -7.04 -8.89 10.26
CA ALA A 133 -8.35 -9.21 9.69
C ALA A 133 -8.93 -7.97 8.97
N GLY A 134 -9.51 -8.18 7.78
CA GLY A 134 -9.91 -7.09 6.90
C GLY A 134 -10.04 -7.49 5.43
N GLU A 135 -10.32 -6.50 4.58
CA GLU A 135 -10.40 -6.67 3.11
C GLU A 135 -9.13 -6.12 2.45
N TYR A 136 -8.55 -6.91 1.57
CA TYR A 136 -7.30 -6.60 0.86
C TYR A 136 -7.50 -6.72 -0.65
N THR A 137 -6.72 -5.97 -1.42
CA THR A 137 -6.52 -6.22 -2.85
C THR A 137 -5.23 -6.99 -3.04
N LEU A 138 -5.33 -8.23 -3.52
CA LEU A 138 -4.18 -9.03 -3.92
C LEU A 138 -3.88 -8.80 -5.41
N THR A 139 -2.65 -8.41 -5.70
CA THR A 139 -2.07 -8.38 -7.04
C THR A 139 -0.82 -9.25 -7.04
N VAL A 140 -0.79 -10.27 -7.89
CA VAL A 140 0.39 -11.15 -8.03
C VAL A 140 1.25 -10.60 -9.17
N LYS A 141 2.55 -10.42 -8.92
CA LYS A 141 3.54 -10.00 -9.91
C LYS A 141 4.68 -11.00 -9.96
N ARG A 142 5.26 -11.24 -11.13
CA ARG A 142 6.50 -12.02 -11.21
C ARG A 142 7.68 -11.16 -10.79
N SER A 143 8.58 -11.67 -9.93
CA SER A 143 9.69 -10.88 -9.39
C SER A 143 10.76 -10.53 -10.45
N SER A 144 10.83 -11.26 -11.57
CA SER A 144 11.86 -11.09 -12.60
C SER A 144 11.59 -9.96 -13.61
N ASP A 145 10.33 -9.73 -13.97
CA ASP A 145 9.92 -8.76 -15.01
C ASP A 145 8.83 -7.78 -14.53
N GLY A 146 8.30 -7.97 -13.32
CA GLY A 146 7.20 -7.18 -12.76
C GLY A 146 5.84 -7.42 -13.44
N ALA A 147 5.73 -8.39 -14.34
CA ALA A 147 4.49 -8.68 -15.06
C ALA A 147 3.38 -9.11 -14.10
N VAL A 148 2.20 -8.50 -14.25
CA VAL A 148 1.02 -8.81 -13.44
C VAL A 148 0.40 -10.12 -13.92
N LEU A 149 0.25 -11.07 -13.00
CA LEU A 149 -0.38 -12.36 -13.26
C LEU A 149 -1.90 -12.23 -13.06
N GLY A 150 -2.68 -12.47 -14.13
CA GLY A 150 -4.14 -12.35 -14.08
C GLY A 150 -4.64 -10.93 -13.80
N ARG A 151 -5.68 -10.80 -12.96
CA ARG A 151 -6.30 -9.53 -12.57
C ARG A 151 -6.19 -9.32 -11.05
N PRO A 152 -6.07 -8.08 -10.54
CA PRO A 152 -6.19 -7.81 -9.12
C PRO A 152 -7.52 -8.31 -8.56
N MET A 153 -7.48 -8.98 -7.41
CA MET A 153 -8.66 -9.58 -6.77
C MET A 153 -8.84 -9.04 -5.35
N ASN A 154 -10.09 -8.89 -4.92
CA ASN A 154 -10.38 -8.55 -3.53
C ASN A 154 -10.48 -9.86 -2.72
N ILE A 155 -9.80 -9.91 -1.58
CA ILE A 155 -9.82 -11.02 -0.63
C ILE A 155 -10.22 -10.50 0.76
N THR A 156 -10.76 -11.39 1.58
CA THR A 156 -11.18 -11.09 2.95
C THR A 156 -10.47 -12.03 3.91
N LEU A 157 -9.73 -11.44 4.85
CA LEU A 157 -9.14 -12.13 6.00
C LEU A 157 -10.14 -12.04 7.15
N ASN A 158 -10.82 -13.14 7.47
CA ASN A 158 -11.72 -13.22 8.61
C ASN A 158 -10.91 -13.62 9.85
N GLY A 159 -11.15 -12.97 10.98
CA GLY A 159 -10.40 -13.15 12.21
C GLY A 159 -10.75 -12.06 13.21
N GLN A 160 -10.31 -12.23 14.47
CA GLN A 160 -10.47 -11.22 15.51
C GLN A 160 -9.18 -10.41 15.60
N ASN A 161 -9.26 -9.09 15.40
CA ASN A 161 -8.14 -8.20 15.65
C ASN A 161 -8.06 -7.82 17.13
N GLU A 162 -6.97 -7.17 17.51
CA GLU A 162 -6.74 -6.68 18.87
C GLU A 162 -7.90 -5.81 19.36
N LEU A 163 -8.26 -5.99 20.63
CA LEU A 163 -9.36 -5.26 21.25
C LEU A 163 -8.95 -3.81 21.53
N VAL A 164 -9.55 -2.87 20.80
CA VAL A 164 -9.37 -1.43 21.02
C VAL A 164 -10.43 -0.93 21.99
N ASP A 165 -10.01 -0.53 23.18
CA ASP A 165 -10.89 0.20 24.10
C ASP A 165 -11.04 1.65 23.65
N ARG A 166 -12.27 2.06 23.34
CA ARG A 166 -12.65 3.43 22.95
C ARG A 166 -13.62 4.07 23.94
N ARG A 167 -13.75 3.51 25.14
CA ARG A 167 -14.55 4.08 26.23
C ARG A 167 -13.96 5.42 26.67
N SER A 168 -14.81 6.35 27.08
CA SER A 168 -14.38 7.67 27.51
C SER A 168 -13.72 7.62 28.89
N ILE A 169 -12.52 8.21 29.00
CA ILE A 169 -11.88 8.43 30.30
C ILE A 169 -12.53 9.67 30.92
N VAL A 170 -13.55 9.45 31.75
CA VAL A 170 -14.17 10.52 32.52
C VAL A 170 -13.26 10.86 33.69
N PHE A 171 -12.43 11.90 33.52
CA PHE A 171 -11.64 12.48 34.60
C PHE A 171 -12.56 13.19 35.60
N THR A 172 -13.15 12.43 36.53
CA THR A 172 -13.74 12.99 37.75
C THR A 172 -12.60 13.50 38.63
N GLY A 173 -12.17 14.74 38.37
CA GLY A 173 -11.29 15.44 39.28
C GLY A 173 -12.01 15.63 40.61
N ASP A 174 -11.54 14.96 41.67
CA ASP A 174 -12.01 15.19 43.03
C ASP A 174 -11.70 16.63 43.42
N VAL A 175 -12.68 17.52 43.19
CA VAL A 175 -12.68 18.87 43.73
C VAL A 175 -12.81 18.74 45.24
N LYS A 176 -11.66 18.58 45.92
CA LYS A 176 -11.54 18.67 47.37
C LYS A 176 -12.17 19.99 47.80
N LYS A 177 -13.40 19.92 48.32
CA LYS A 177 -14.06 21.04 48.97
C LYS A 177 -13.10 21.56 50.03
N LYS A 178 -12.70 22.83 49.92
CA LYS A 178 -11.93 23.50 50.96
C LYS A 178 -12.76 23.44 52.26
N PRO A 179 -12.24 22.89 53.36
CA PRO A 179 -12.91 23.04 54.64
C PRO A 179 -12.86 24.53 55.03
N GLU A 180 -14.05 25.14 55.17
CA GLU A 180 -14.17 26.44 55.79
C GLU A 180 -14.07 26.28 57.30
N THR A 181 -12.94 26.69 57.88
CA THR A 181 -12.82 26.87 59.34
C THR A 181 -12.08 28.17 59.63
N LYS A 182 -12.72 29.05 60.40
CA LYS A 182 -12.14 30.29 60.96
C LYS A 182 -11.94 30.13 62.48
N PRO A 183 -11.14 31.00 63.13
CA PRO A 183 -10.10 30.53 64.05
C PRO A 183 -10.48 30.58 65.54
N ALA A 184 -9.72 29.83 66.34
CA ALA A 184 -9.49 30.09 67.76
C ALA A 184 -8.07 29.67 68.16
N GLU A 185 -7.33 30.62 68.71
CA GLU A 185 -6.03 30.51 69.41
C GLU A 185 -6.26 30.92 70.89
N PRO A 186 -5.33 30.70 71.85
CA PRO A 186 -4.20 29.76 71.86
C PRO A 186 -4.00 29.00 73.22
N ASP A 187 -2.89 28.27 73.28
CA ASP A 187 -1.95 28.10 74.42
C ASP A 187 -1.89 26.83 75.30
N LYS A 188 -0.61 26.41 75.46
CA LYS A 188 0.04 25.37 76.31
C LYS A 188 0.02 23.94 75.77
N GLU A 189 1.11 23.35 75.22
CA GLU A 189 2.56 23.32 75.62
C GLU A 189 2.73 22.64 77.00
N SER A 190 3.54 21.59 77.23
CA SER A 190 4.32 20.64 76.37
C SER A 190 4.30 19.24 77.06
N GLU A 191 4.96 18.14 76.66
CA GLU A 191 6.03 17.87 75.68
C GLU A 191 6.02 16.37 75.22
N GLU A 192 7.09 15.92 74.58
CA GLU A 192 7.36 14.55 74.06
C GLU A 192 8.48 13.84 74.91
N PRO A 193 9.23 12.79 74.48
CA PRO A 193 9.17 11.92 73.27
C PRO A 193 9.29 10.40 73.57
N THR A 194 9.28 9.48 72.58
CA THR A 194 10.54 9.00 71.94
C THR A 194 10.31 7.90 70.87
N ARG A 195 10.79 8.17 69.63
CA ARG A 195 11.24 7.24 68.54
C ARG A 195 10.21 6.30 67.89
N GLU A 196 10.31 5.89 66.62
CA GLU A 196 11.24 6.06 65.48
C GLU A 196 10.44 5.66 64.21
N ALA A 197 10.68 6.07 62.96
CA ALA A 197 11.44 7.16 62.35
C ALA A 197 10.80 7.46 60.98
N SER A 198 10.93 8.71 60.48
CA SER A 198 10.54 9.12 59.12
C SER A 198 11.76 9.37 58.25
N GLN A 199 11.51 9.66 56.96
CA GLN A 199 12.45 10.13 55.93
C GLN A 199 13.18 8.97 55.19
N GLN A 200 13.48 9.05 53.88
CA GLN A 200 13.43 10.22 53.00
C GLN A 200 13.10 9.82 51.56
N ALA A 201 12.39 10.69 50.83
CA ALA A 201 12.41 10.69 49.37
C ALA A 201 13.40 11.76 48.91
N THR A 202 14.32 11.42 48.02
CA THR A 202 15.18 12.39 47.34
C THR A 202 15.28 12.00 45.86
N ASP A 203 14.92 12.95 45.01
CA ASP A 203 14.94 12.86 43.55
C ASP A 203 16.24 13.51 43.06
N THR A 204 17.10 12.79 42.35
CA THR A 204 18.30 13.38 41.70
C THR A 204 18.81 12.59 40.49
N VAL A 205 18.59 13.17 39.33
CA VAL A 205 19.44 13.15 38.11
C VAL A 205 20.16 14.53 38.10
N PRO A 206 21.38 14.77 37.55
CA PRO A 206 22.24 14.03 36.59
C PRO A 206 23.57 13.55 37.26
N GLU A 207 24.68 13.16 36.61
CA GLU A 207 25.35 13.62 35.38
C GLU A 207 26.46 12.63 34.92
N ASP A 208 27.10 12.95 33.78
CA ASP A 208 28.13 12.26 33.00
C ASP A 208 28.94 11.07 33.57
N VAL A 209 29.10 10.07 32.70
CA VAL A 209 30.30 9.21 32.64
C VAL A 209 30.85 9.27 31.22
N GLU A 210 31.85 10.12 31.02
CA GLU A 210 32.65 10.22 29.80
C GLU A 210 33.66 9.03 29.73
N PRO A 211 33.98 8.47 28.55
CA PRO A 211 34.67 7.18 28.45
C PRO A 211 36.20 7.28 28.52
N GLU A 212 36.86 6.25 29.06
CA GLU A 212 38.31 6.13 29.02
C GLU A 212 38.83 5.73 27.62
N ASP A 213 39.89 6.42 27.18
CA ASP A 213 40.58 6.19 25.91
C ASP A 213 41.30 4.84 25.84
N THR A 214 41.28 4.19 24.67
CA THR A 214 42.38 3.31 24.24
C THR A 214 42.58 3.35 22.71
N GLU A 215 43.41 4.29 22.29
CA GLU A 215 44.41 4.18 21.22
C GLU A 215 44.06 3.46 19.89
N SER A 216 43.67 4.28 18.91
CA SER A 216 44.24 4.34 17.55
C SER A 216 44.43 3.06 16.72
N ALA A 217 43.49 2.80 15.81
CA ALA A 217 43.76 2.23 14.49
C ALA A 217 43.05 3.08 13.40
N PRO A 218 43.74 3.52 12.33
CA PRO A 218 43.20 4.55 11.43
C PRO A 218 42.10 4.02 10.50
N GLY A 219 40.91 4.63 10.60
CA GLY A 219 39.82 4.39 9.65
C GLY A 219 40.13 4.89 8.23
N PRO A 220 39.51 4.30 7.19
CA PRO A 220 39.78 4.68 5.80
C PRO A 220 39.32 6.12 5.51
N ALA A 221 40.12 6.83 4.69
CA ALA A 221 40.00 8.26 4.45
C ALA A 221 38.64 8.69 3.86
N PRO A 222 38.15 9.91 4.20
CA PRO A 222 36.90 10.43 3.66
C PRO A 222 37.02 10.70 2.16
N VAL A 223 36.24 9.97 1.36
CA VAL A 223 36.23 10.12 -0.10
C VAL A 223 35.55 11.45 -0.48
N GLU A 224 36.32 12.35 -1.09
CA GLU A 224 35.83 13.63 -1.60
C GLU A 224 34.62 13.45 -2.53
N LYS A 225 33.55 14.21 -2.27
CA LYS A 225 32.38 14.30 -3.15
C LYS A 225 32.73 15.08 -4.42
N LYS A 226 33.41 14.45 -5.37
CA LYS A 226 33.62 15.00 -6.72
C LYS A 226 32.28 15.06 -7.47
N ALA A 227 31.68 16.25 -7.49
CA ALA A 227 30.55 16.55 -8.33
C ALA A 227 30.89 16.26 -9.81
N LYS A 228 30.15 15.35 -10.44
CA LYS A 228 30.24 15.12 -11.89
C LYS A 228 29.15 15.94 -12.59
N PRO A 229 29.49 16.67 -13.67
CA PRO A 229 28.54 17.53 -14.38
C PRO A 229 27.50 16.74 -15.19
N ALA A 230 26.49 17.49 -15.65
CA ALA A 230 25.26 16.99 -16.25
C ALA A 230 25.39 16.18 -17.55
N GLY A 231 24.34 15.41 -17.86
CA GLY A 231 23.97 15.04 -19.23
C GLY A 231 24.46 13.68 -19.70
N CYS A 232 23.78 12.60 -19.31
CA CYS A 232 23.84 11.33 -20.04
C CYS A 232 22.58 11.19 -20.91
N GLY A 233 22.75 11.17 -22.23
CA GLY A 233 21.64 11.22 -23.19
C GLY A 233 20.93 9.87 -23.33
N CYS A 234 19.63 9.86 -23.05
CA CYS A 234 18.74 8.75 -23.40
C CYS A 234 18.48 8.71 -24.92
N SER A 235 19.42 8.15 -25.68
CA SER A 235 19.17 7.66 -27.03
C SER A 235 18.31 6.41 -26.96
N VAL A 236 17.00 6.53 -27.26
CA VAL A 236 16.10 5.38 -27.35
C VAL A 236 16.30 4.67 -28.70
N PRO A 237 16.83 3.44 -28.75
CA PRO A 237 16.83 2.66 -29.99
C PRO A 237 15.40 2.22 -30.32
N GLY A 238 14.98 2.35 -31.59
CA GLY A 238 13.69 1.83 -32.07
C GLY A 238 12.57 2.86 -32.35
N ARG A 239 12.87 4.15 -32.52
CA ARG A 239 11.89 5.10 -33.07
C ARG A 239 12.04 5.24 -34.58
N ASP A 240 11.45 4.30 -35.32
CA ASP A 240 11.40 4.34 -36.79
C ASP A 240 10.81 5.65 -37.29
N ARG A 241 11.52 6.28 -38.23
CA ARG A 241 11.31 7.67 -38.65
C ARG A 241 10.18 7.82 -39.69
N THR A 242 9.23 6.90 -39.70
CA THR A 242 8.20 6.72 -40.74
C THR A 242 6.76 7.00 -40.27
N GLN A 243 6.47 7.03 -38.97
CA GLN A 243 5.11 7.31 -38.47
C GLN A 243 4.68 8.79 -38.58
N GLY A 244 5.61 9.73 -38.78
CA GLY A 244 5.28 11.16 -38.93
C GLY A 244 4.64 11.54 -40.28
N ALA A 245 4.90 10.76 -41.34
CA ALA A 245 4.47 11.09 -42.70
C ALA A 245 2.96 10.91 -42.91
N LEU A 246 2.36 9.86 -42.32
CA LEU A 246 0.93 9.56 -42.48
C LEU A 246 0.03 10.57 -41.75
N ALA A 247 0.46 11.11 -40.60
CA ALA A 247 -0.28 12.14 -39.88
C ALA A 247 -0.38 13.47 -40.66
N MET A 248 0.70 13.87 -41.35
CA MET A 248 0.72 15.06 -42.20
C MET A 248 -0.19 14.91 -43.45
N LEU A 249 -0.24 13.71 -44.03
CA LEU A 249 -1.05 13.42 -45.22
C LEU A 249 -2.56 13.55 -44.95
N GLY A 250 -3.02 13.13 -43.77
CA GLY A 250 -4.43 13.29 -43.35
C GLY A 250 -4.87 14.75 -43.20
N ILE A 251 -3.98 15.62 -42.70
CA ILE A 251 -4.26 17.05 -42.51
C ILE A 251 -4.30 17.78 -43.87
N MET A 252 -3.38 17.45 -44.79
CA MET A 252 -3.36 18.01 -46.15
C MET A 252 -4.64 17.69 -46.95
N LEU A 253 -5.14 16.44 -46.88
CA LEU A 253 -6.36 16.03 -47.58
C LEU A 253 -7.62 16.72 -47.04
N LEU A 254 -7.71 16.96 -45.72
CA LEU A 254 -8.80 17.74 -45.13
C LEU A 254 -8.74 19.22 -45.55
N GLY A 255 -7.55 19.83 -45.61
CA GLY A 255 -7.38 21.21 -46.07
C GLY A 255 -7.85 21.44 -47.51
N TRP A 256 -7.52 20.52 -48.42
CA TRP A 256 -7.86 20.65 -49.85
C TRP A 256 -9.38 20.65 -50.10
N THR A 257 -10.13 19.78 -49.41
CA THR A 257 -11.60 19.69 -49.57
C THR A 257 -12.35 20.93 -49.07
N VAL A 258 -11.81 21.63 -48.06
CA VAL A 258 -12.37 22.91 -47.58
C VAL A 258 -12.05 24.05 -48.55
N PHE A 259 -10.86 24.06 -49.16
CA PHE A 259 -10.44 25.10 -50.09
C PHE A 259 -11.24 25.06 -51.41
N TRP A 260 -11.47 23.87 -51.98
CA TRP A 260 -12.29 23.72 -53.18
C TRP A 260 -13.76 24.12 -52.97
N ARG A 261 -14.33 23.86 -51.78
CA ARG A 261 -15.70 24.31 -51.46
C ARG A 261 -15.87 25.83 -51.38
N ARG A 262 -14.79 26.60 -51.22
CA ARG A 262 -14.84 28.08 -51.18
C ARG A 262 -14.70 28.75 -52.56
N ARG A 263 -14.37 28.02 -53.62
CA ARG A 263 -14.19 28.57 -54.98
C ARG A 263 -15.35 28.29 -55.94
N GLY A 264 -16.42 27.63 -55.49
CA GLY A 264 -17.59 27.25 -56.31
C GLY A 264 -18.79 28.20 -56.21
N CYS A 265 -18.61 29.45 -55.78
CA CYS A 265 -19.67 30.47 -55.68
C CYS A 265 -19.14 31.85 -56.09
N CYS A 266 -18.81 32.00 -57.37
CA CYS A 266 -18.92 33.23 -58.15
C CYS A 266 -19.73 32.88 -59.41
#